data_AF-A0A8R1IGU0-F1
#
_entry.id   AF-A0A8R1IGU0-F1
#
_cell.length_a   1.000
_cell.length_b   1.000
_cell.length_c   1.000
_cell.angle_alpha   90.00
_cell.angle_beta   90.00
_cell.angle_gamma   90.00
#
_symmetry.space_group_name_H-M   'P 1'
#
loop_
_entity.id
_entity.type
_entity.pdbx_description
1 polymer ?
#
loop_
_entity_poly.entity_id
_entity_poly.type
_entity_poly.pdbx_seq_one_letter_code
_entity_poly.pdbx_strand_id
1 'polypeptide(L)'
;MRWQHHDDNYDYFSGMRINRQNLIHLRFADDIILIANNSMTAILMIQELVQMYGKVGLQMNNNKMKVMSNGFSSKVTNNKRTIRIEYVNVYFYFGKRVNQNNELDQNFTKDAEQ
;
A
#
# COMPACT_ATOMS: atom_id res chain seq x y z
N MET A 1 -36.93 -10.32 23.29
CA MET A 1 -36.35 -9.14 22.64
C MET A 1 -35.27 -9.61 21.69
N ARG A 2 -35.55 -9.50 20.39
CA ARG A 2 -34.73 -10.00 19.29
C ARG A 2 -34.06 -8.77 18.71
N TRP A 3 -32.79 -8.55 19.06
CA TRP A 3 -32.03 -7.47 18.46
C TRP A 3 -31.84 -7.79 16.99
N GLN A 4 -32.33 -6.87 16.16
CA GLN A 4 -32.17 -6.91 14.72
C GLN A 4 -30.67 -6.91 14.44
N HIS A 5 -30.22 -7.86 13.63
CA HIS A 5 -28.97 -7.68 12.88
C HIS A 5 -29.18 -6.45 12.02
N HIS A 6 -28.70 -5.31 12.52
CA HIS A 6 -28.32 -4.24 11.64
C HIS A 6 -27.21 -4.85 10.77
N ASP A 7 -27.53 -5.07 9.49
CA ASP A 7 -26.55 -5.29 8.44
C ASP A 7 -25.68 -4.03 8.37
N ASP A 8 -24.80 -3.89 9.33
CA ASP A 8 -23.66 -3.02 9.23
C ASP A 8 -22.78 -3.66 8.16
N ASN A 9 -22.98 -3.21 6.93
CA ASN A 9 -22.14 -3.50 5.79
C ASN A 9 -20.73 -2.96 6.07
N TYR A 10 -19.94 -3.75 6.81
CA TYR A 10 -18.55 -3.50 7.16
C TYR A 10 -17.58 -3.86 6.02
N ASP A 11 -18.02 -3.83 4.76
CA ASP A 11 -17.16 -4.06 3.60
C ASP A 11 -16.35 -2.80 3.17
N TYR A 12 -16.31 -1.77 4.02
CA TYR A 12 -15.54 -0.53 3.81
C TYR A 12 -14.26 -0.47 4.66
N PHE A 13 -13.71 -1.62 5.06
CA PHE A 13 -12.41 -1.66 5.72
C PHE A 13 -11.28 -1.80 4.70
N SER A 14 -11.05 -0.73 3.93
CA SER A 14 -9.79 -0.56 3.20
C SER A 14 -8.64 -0.63 4.21
N GLY A 15 -7.67 -1.52 4.02
CA GLY A 15 -6.49 -1.60 4.89
C GLY A 15 -6.24 -2.95 5.58
N MET A 16 -5.14 -3.02 6.32
CA MET A 16 -4.76 -4.18 7.14
C MET A 16 -5.05 -3.91 8.60
N ARG A 17 -5.74 -4.82 9.28
CA ARG A 17 -6.09 -4.66 10.70
C ARG A 17 -4.89 -4.97 11.60
N ILE A 18 -4.39 -3.96 12.30
CA ILE A 18 -3.28 -4.02 13.27
C ILE A 18 -3.77 -3.42 14.58
N ASN A 19 -3.68 -4.16 15.68
CA ASN A 19 -4.08 -3.70 17.02
C ASN A 19 -5.47 -3.04 17.08
N ARG A 20 -6.46 -3.65 16.40
CA ARG A 20 -7.86 -3.18 16.28
C ARG A 20 -8.05 -1.91 15.44
N GLN A 21 -7.02 -1.39 14.80
CA GLN A 21 -7.08 -0.27 13.86
C GLN A 21 -6.72 -0.74 12.45
N ASN A 22 -7.24 -0.07 11.42
CA ASN A 22 -6.86 -0.38 10.05
C ASN A 22 -5.73 0.54 9.60
N LEU A 23 -4.59 -0.06 9.28
CA LEU A 23 -3.50 0.63 8.63
C LEU A 23 -3.76 0.65 7.12
N ILE A 24 -4.03 1.84 6.59
CA ILE A 24 -4.38 2.07 5.18
C ILE A 24 -3.21 2.61 4.36
N HIS A 25 -2.35 3.43 4.97
CA HIS A 25 -1.21 4.00 4.30
C HIS A 25 -0.11 4.42 5.28
N LEU A 26 1.10 4.55 4.77
CA LEU A 26 2.22 5.22 5.40
C LEU A 26 2.69 6.32 4.44
N ARG A 27 2.97 7.52 4.95
CA ARG A 27 3.41 8.64 4.10
C ARG A 27 4.62 9.33 4.74
N PHE A 28 5.59 9.66 3.90
CA PHE A 28 6.68 10.56 4.26
C PHE A 28 7.10 11.39 3.05
N ALA A 29 7.17 12.71 3.21
CA ALA A 29 7.39 13.64 2.10
C ALA A 29 6.47 13.32 0.90
N ASP A 30 7.07 13.01 -0.24
CA ASP A 30 6.44 12.63 -1.50
C ASP A 30 6.19 11.11 -1.65
N ASP A 31 6.75 10.27 -0.77
CA ASP A 31 6.54 8.83 -0.80
C ASP A 31 5.30 8.40 0.00
N ILE A 32 4.46 7.57 -0.62
CA ILE A 32 3.29 6.97 0.00
C ILE A 32 3.26 5.46 -0.25
N ILE A 33 3.04 4.69 0.81
CA ILE A 33 2.77 3.26 0.77
C ILE A 33 1.28 3.07 1.01
N LEU A 34 0.61 2.34 0.14
CA LEU A 34 -0.77 1.91 0.32
C LEU A 34 -0.79 0.47 0.84
N ILE A 35 -1.63 0.21 1.83
CA ILE A 35 -1.77 -1.10 2.45
C ILE A 35 -3.21 -1.55 2.22
N ALA A 36 -3.36 -2.74 1.65
CA ALA A 36 -4.66 -3.34 1.35
C ALA A 36 -4.63 -4.83 1.73
N ASN A 37 -5.78 -5.35 2.14
CA ASN A 37 -5.96 -6.76 2.48
C ASN A 37 -6.17 -7.66 1.24
N ASN A 38 -6.45 -7.09 0.07
CA ASN A 38 -6.61 -7.82 -1.18
C ASN A 38 -6.25 -6.94 -2.40
N SER A 39 -6.06 -7.58 -3.56
CA SER A 39 -5.63 -6.93 -4.80
C SER A 39 -6.67 -5.98 -5.39
N MET A 40 -7.97 -6.30 -5.27
CA MET A 40 -9.06 -5.45 -5.75
C MET A 40 -9.08 -4.11 -5.00
N THR A 41 -8.99 -4.16 -3.66
CA THR A 41 -8.91 -2.96 -2.82
C THR A 41 -7.64 -2.16 -3.13
N ALA A 42 -6.48 -2.81 -3.30
CA ALA A 42 -5.25 -2.11 -3.70
C ALA A 42 -5.40 -1.38 -5.04
N ILE A 43 -6.03 -2.01 -6.03
CA ILE A 43 -6.31 -1.42 -7.34
C ILE A 43 -7.19 -0.18 -7.19
N LEU A 44 -8.28 -0.26 -6.42
CA LEU A 44 -9.18 0.87 -6.18
C LEU A 44 -8.45 2.04 -5.48
N MET A 45 -7.63 1.74 -4.47
CA MET A 45 -6.84 2.77 -3.77
C MET A 45 -5.85 3.47 -4.71
N ILE A 46 -5.18 2.73 -5.61
CA ILE A 46 -4.27 3.31 -6.61
C ILE A 46 -5.05 4.18 -7.61
N GLN A 47 -6.20 3.72 -8.08
CA GLN A 47 -7.05 4.46 -9.01
C GLN A 47 -7.52 5.80 -8.41
N GLU A 48 -7.98 5.76 -7.17
CA GLU A 48 -8.40 6.94 -6.42
C GLU A 48 -7.22 7.91 -6.19
N LEU A 49 -6.07 7.39 -5.76
CA LEU A 49 -4.87 8.19 -5.54
C LEU A 49 -4.45 8.95 -6.82
N VAL A 50 -4.40 8.24 -7.95
CA VAL A 50 -4.04 8.81 -9.26
C VAL A 50 -5.06 9.87 -9.69
N GLN A 51 -6.35 9.63 -9.47
CA GLN A 51 -7.40 10.59 -9.78
C GLN A 51 -7.26 11.86 -8.94
N MET A 52 -7.02 11.73 -7.63
CA MET A 52 -6.90 12.86 -6.71
C MET A 52 -5.62 13.67 -6.96
N TYR A 53 -4.50 13.01 -7.25
CA TYR A 53 -3.26 13.68 -7.66
C TYR A 53 -3.47 14.48 -8.94
N GLY A 54 -4.17 13.91 -9.93
CA GLY A 54 -4.48 14.60 -11.18
C GLY A 54 -5.30 15.88 -10.99
N LYS A 55 -6.21 15.93 -10.01
CA LYS A 55 -7.01 17.13 -9.69
C LYS A 55 -6.16 18.31 -9.20
N VAL A 56 -5.03 18.02 -8.54
CA VAL A 56 -4.10 19.04 -8.02
C VAL A 56 -2.88 19.24 -8.91
N GLY A 57 -2.88 18.69 -10.13
CA GLY A 57 -1.79 18.82 -11.09
C GLY A 57 -0.56 17.94 -10.81
N LEU A 58 -0.66 17.01 -9.86
CA LEU A 58 0.39 16.04 -9.57
C LEU A 58 0.26 14.79 -10.45
N GLN A 59 1.40 14.12 -10.69
CA GLN A 59 1.46 12.88 -11.44
C GLN A 59 2.28 11.84 -10.69
N MET A 60 1.80 10.59 -10.69
CA MET A 60 2.54 9.46 -10.14
C MET A 60 3.72 9.11 -11.05
N ASN A 61 4.88 8.85 -10.44
CA ASN A 61 6.02 8.31 -11.19
C ASN A 61 5.86 6.79 -11.34
N ASN A 62 5.28 6.37 -12.47
CA ASN A 62 5.03 4.96 -12.76
C ASN A 62 6.31 4.09 -12.72
N ASN A 63 7.48 4.66 -13.02
CA ASN A 63 8.75 3.92 -13.01
C ASN A 63 9.27 3.64 -11.59
N LYS A 64 8.79 4.40 -10.59
CA LYS A 64 9.16 4.20 -9.17
C LYS A 64 8.10 3.42 -8.39
N MET A 65 6.95 3.16 -9.00
CA MET A 65 5.84 2.52 -8.29
C MET A 65 6.06 1.01 -8.19
N LYS A 66 6.06 0.52 -6.96
CA LYS A 66 6.35 -0.88 -6.63
C LYS A 66 5.20 -1.49 -5.85
N VAL A 67 5.03 -2.79 -5.99
CA VAL A 67 4.05 -3.58 -5.24
C VAL A 67 4.71 -4.83 -4.68
N MET A 68 4.36 -5.12 -3.43
CA MET A 68 4.68 -6.37 -2.75
C MET A 68 3.36 -7.01 -2.33
N SER A 69 3.18 -8.29 -2.61
CA SER A 69 1.95 -9.03 -2.28
C SER A 69 2.17 -10.51 -2.47
N ASN A 70 1.37 -11.36 -1.81
CA ASN A 70 1.41 -12.81 -2.05
C ASN A 70 0.75 -13.22 -3.39
N GLY A 71 0.11 -12.28 -4.11
CA GLY A 71 -0.51 -12.56 -5.40
C GLY A 71 -1.14 -11.32 -6.04
N PHE A 72 -0.32 -10.48 -6.67
CA PHE A 72 -0.77 -9.24 -7.31
C PHE A 72 -0.40 -9.19 -8.80
N SER A 73 -1.33 -8.71 -9.63
CA SER A 73 -1.09 -8.45 -11.06
C SER A 73 -0.30 -7.16 -11.24
N SER A 74 0.85 -7.19 -11.92
CA SER A 74 1.70 -6.02 -12.19
C SER A 74 1.08 -4.94 -13.10
N LYS A 75 -0.21 -5.06 -13.44
CA LYS A 75 -0.92 -4.12 -14.30
C LYS A 75 -2.23 -3.67 -13.65
N VAL A 76 -2.40 -2.36 -13.56
CA VAL A 76 -3.62 -1.72 -13.10
C VAL A 76 -4.14 -0.79 -14.19
N THR A 77 -5.41 -0.93 -14.57
CA THR A 77 -6.03 -0.10 -15.61
C THR A 77 -6.99 0.89 -14.95
N ASN A 78 -6.87 2.18 -15.27
CA ASN A 78 -7.80 3.22 -14.82
C ASN A 78 -8.31 4.03 -16.02
N ASN A 79 -9.63 4.00 -16.31
CA ASN A 79 -10.37 4.95 -17.16
C ASN A 79 -9.55 5.67 -18.26
N LYS A 80 -8.78 4.91 -19.09
CA LYS A 80 -7.89 5.32 -20.23
C LYS A 80 -6.37 5.19 -20.04
N ARG A 81 -5.84 4.89 -18.84
CA ARG A 81 -4.39 4.69 -18.59
C ARG A 81 -4.11 3.36 -17.91
N THR A 82 -3.14 2.63 -18.46
CA THR A 82 -2.57 1.43 -17.82
C THR A 82 -1.33 1.83 -17.05
N ILE A 83 -1.35 1.59 -15.74
CA ILE A 83 -0.21 1.77 -14.86
C ILE A 83 0.47 0.42 -14.72
N ARG A 84 1.73 0.34 -15.17
CA ARG A 84 2.60 -0.80 -14.89
C ARG A 84 3.22 -0.60 -13.52
N ILE A 85 3.16 -1.63 -12.69
CA ILE A 85 3.69 -1.62 -11.33
C ILE A 85 4.73 -2.72 -11.23
N GLU A 86 5.93 -2.36 -10.81
CA GLU A 86 6.99 -3.34 -10.59
C GLU A 86 6.64 -4.20 -9.38
N TYR A 87 6.64 -5.52 -9.56
CA TYR A 87 6.48 -6.45 -8.45
C TYR A 87 7.84 -6.71 -7.79
N VAL A 88 7.92 -6.56 -6.46
CA VAL A 88 9.15 -6.74 -5.69
C VAL A 88 8.94 -7.66 -4.48
N ASN A 89 9.94 -8.51 -4.22
CA ASN A 89 9.97 -9.41 -3.06
C ASN A 89 10.51 -8.72 -1.79
N VAL A 90 11.29 -7.66 -1.97
CA VAL A 90 11.89 -6.87 -0.90
C VAL A 90 11.64 -5.39 -1.19
N TYR A 91 11.21 -4.66 -0.18
CA TYR A 91 11.02 -3.21 -0.24
C TYR A 91 11.78 -2.55 0.91
N PHE A 92 12.41 -1.41 0.65
CA PHE A 92 13.11 -0.64 1.68
C PHE A 92 12.30 0.62 1.98
N TYR A 93 11.86 0.77 3.22
CA TYR A 93 11.17 1.96 3.70
C TYR A 93 11.98 2.54 4.86
N PHE A 94 12.49 3.77 4.71
CA PHE A 94 13.38 4.41 5.70
C PHE A 94 14.61 3.58 6.12
N GLY A 95 15.24 2.90 5.17
CA GLY A 95 16.39 2.04 5.48
C GLY A 95 16.03 0.79 6.30
N LYS A 96 14.72 0.52 6.51
CA LYS A 96 14.24 -0.75 7.05
C LYS A 96 13.81 -1.64 5.89
N ARG A 97 14.37 -2.84 5.85
CA ARG A 97 13.93 -3.87 4.92
C ARG A 97 12.56 -4.42 5.34
N VAL A 98 11.66 -4.52 4.36
CA VAL A 98 10.35 -5.16 4.46
C VAL A 98 10.35 -6.31 3.46
N ASN A 99 9.97 -7.51 3.91
CA ASN A 99 9.89 -8.71 3.09
C ASN A 99 8.81 -9.66 3.63
N GLN A 100 8.43 -10.64 2.82
CA GLN A 100 7.43 -11.66 3.17
C GLN A 100 7.96 -12.72 4.15
N ASN A 101 9.28 -12.83 4.29
CA ASN A 101 9.94 -13.85 5.10
C ASN A 101 10.06 -13.46 6.58
N ASN A 102 9.54 -12.29 6.97
CA ASN A 102 9.67 -11.71 8.32
C ASN A 102 11.14 -11.61 8.79
N GLU A 103 12.08 -11.49 7.84
CA GLU A 103 13.50 -11.28 8.15
C GLU A 103 13.66 -9.83 8.59
N LEU A 104 13.94 -9.64 9.89
CA LEU A 104 14.35 -8.35 10.44
C LEU A 104 15.85 -8.16 10.18
N ASP A 105 16.24 -6.98 9.70
CA ASP A 105 17.66 -6.63 9.64
C ASP A 105 18.24 -6.65 11.06
N GLN A 106 19.06 -7.65 11.38
CA GLN A 106 19.60 -7.85 12.73
C GLN A 106 20.66 -6.83 13.14
N ASN A 107 21.11 -5.96 12.23
CA ASN A 107 22.27 -5.09 12.47
C ASN A 107 21.92 -3.61 12.24
N PHE A 108 21.55 -2.93 13.32
CA PHE A 108 21.86 -1.50 13.47
C PHE A 108 22.96 -1.39 14.53
N THR A 109 24.13 -1.99 14.27
CA THR A 109 25.34 -1.59 14.97
C THR A 109 25.74 -0.22 14.45
N LYS A 110 25.77 0.74 15.37
CA LYS A 110 26.22 2.10 15.15
C LYS A 110 27.69 2.06 14.73
N ASP A 111 27.98 2.30 13.46
CA ASP A 111 29.32 2.70 13.01
C ASP A 111 29.17 3.72 11.89
N ALA A 112 28.78 4.93 12.28
CA ALA A 112 28.97 6.15 11.49
C ALA A 112 29.44 7.27 12.44
N GLU A 113 30.47 6.97 13.21
CA GLU A 113 31.44 7.95 13.70
C GLU A 113 32.83 7.39 13.37
N GLN A 114 33.37 7.80 12.23
CA GLN A 114 34.79 7.95 11.93
C GLN A 114 34.96 8.72 10.62
#